data_AF-A0A534N8I4-F1
#
_entry.id   AF-A0A534N8I4-F1
#
_cell.length_a   1.000
_cell.length_b   1.000
_cell.length_c   1.000
_cell.angle_alpha   90.00
_cell.angle_beta   90.00
_cell.angle_gamma   90.00
#
_symmetry.space_group_name_H-M   'P 1'
#
loop_
_entity.id
_entity.type
_entity.pdbx_description
1 polymer ?
#
loop_
_entity_poly.entity_id
_entity_poly.type
_entity_poly.pdbx_seq_one_letter_code
_entity_poly.pdbx_strand_id
1 'polypeptide(L)'
;AAGDCIDTTGNSVGEALAILSMCALAVGGDTGLVHAARALGIPTVAVFGPTPSDVHLFGPRERAVSLGLSCSPCTVHGSQRCPLGHHRCLEDLDAERVASVCREVLA
;
A
#
# COMPACT_ATOMS: atom_id res chain seq x y z
N ALA A 1 -17.12 8.38 -15.74
CA ALA A 1 -16.01 8.94 -16.53
C ALA A 1 -14.74 8.20 -16.13
N ALA A 2 -13.86 7.87 -17.07
CA ALA A 2 -12.53 7.41 -16.70
C ALA A 2 -11.84 8.55 -15.93
N GLY A 3 -11.25 8.26 -14.77
CA GLY A 3 -10.53 9.27 -14.01
C GLY A 3 -9.27 9.69 -14.74
N ASP A 4 -8.87 10.96 -14.59
CA ASP A 4 -7.59 11.43 -15.08
C ASP A 4 -6.45 10.83 -14.25
N CYS A 5 -5.39 10.37 -14.93
CA CYS A 5 -4.15 9.92 -14.28
C CYS A 5 -3.13 11.06 -14.38
N ILE A 6 -2.82 11.69 -13.25
CA ILE A 6 -1.84 12.78 -13.18
C ILE A 6 -0.50 12.18 -12.74
N ASP A 7 0.53 12.31 -13.59
CA ASP A 7 1.89 11.89 -13.24
C ASP A 7 2.53 12.90 -12.29
N THR A 8 2.73 12.49 -11.05
CA THR A 8 3.41 13.27 -10.01
C THR A 8 4.70 12.58 -9.55
N THR A 9 5.35 11.80 -10.41
CA THR A 9 6.64 11.15 -10.10
C THR A 9 7.80 12.14 -10.18
N GLY A 10 8.95 11.81 -9.55
CA GLY A 10 10.16 12.64 -9.61
C GLY A 10 10.17 13.90 -8.73
N ASN A 11 9.10 14.15 -7.97
CA ASN A 11 9.01 15.26 -7.02
C ASN A 11 9.98 15.11 -5.84
N SER A 12 10.36 16.24 -5.23
CA SER A 12 11.03 16.24 -3.94
C SER A 12 10.14 15.61 -2.85
N VAL A 13 10.74 15.18 -1.74
CA VAL A 13 9.96 14.64 -0.61
C VAL A 13 8.92 15.65 -0.13
N GLY A 14 9.28 16.93 -0.02
CA GLY A 14 8.36 17.99 0.42
C GLY A 14 7.15 18.15 -0.52
N GLU A 15 7.38 18.15 -1.83
CA GLU A 15 6.32 18.22 -2.84
C GLU A 15 5.43 16.97 -2.81
N ALA A 16 6.01 15.77 -2.68
CA ALA A 16 5.26 14.53 -2.56
C ALA A 16 4.34 14.54 -1.32
N LEU A 17 4.82 15.03 -0.18
CA LEU A 17 4.02 15.18 1.05
C LEU A 17 2.91 16.23 0.87
N ALA A 18 3.18 17.32 0.16
CA ALA A 18 2.18 18.35 -0.15
C ALA A 18 1.08 17.82 -1.07
N ILE A 19 1.43 16.95 -2.03
CA ILE A 19 0.45 16.29 -2.89
C ILE A 19 -0.36 15.27 -2.08
N LEU A 20 0.29 14.42 -1.28
CA LEU A 20 -0.37 13.43 -0.43
C LEU A 20 -1.38 14.06 0.52
N SER A 21 -1.08 15.23 1.08
CA SER A 21 -1.98 15.91 2.03
C SER A 21 -3.31 16.38 1.40
N MET A 22 -3.37 16.45 0.07
CA MET A 22 -4.59 16.79 -0.68
C MET A 22 -5.39 15.55 -1.13
N CYS A 23 -4.86 14.33 -0.94
CA CYS A 23 -5.52 13.11 -1.36
C CYS A 23 -6.64 12.70 -0.42
N ALA A 24 -7.74 12.17 -0.97
CA ALA A 24 -8.82 11.58 -0.18
C ALA A 24 -8.46 10.18 0.38
N LEU A 25 -7.55 9.49 -0.30
CA LEU A 25 -7.06 8.16 0.04
C LEU A 25 -5.64 7.98 -0.53
N ALA A 26 -4.77 7.32 0.21
CA ALA A 26 -3.48 6.84 -0.28
C ALA A 26 -3.50 5.31 -0.42
N VAL A 27 -2.99 4.80 -1.55
CA VAL A 27 -2.86 3.36 -1.81
C VAL A 27 -1.45 3.08 -2.30
N GLY A 28 -0.77 2.09 -1.73
CA GLY A 28 0.57 1.73 -2.18
C GLY A 28 1.16 0.55 -1.42
N GLY A 29 2.35 0.11 -1.84
CA GLY A 29 3.10 -0.93 -1.13
C GLY A 29 3.74 -0.42 0.16
N ASP A 30 4.19 -1.34 1.00
CA ASP A 30 4.96 -1.08 2.24
C ASP A 30 6.27 -0.30 1.97
N THR A 31 6.15 1.02 1.88
CA THR A 31 7.19 1.97 1.48
C THR A 31 6.99 3.31 2.19
N GLY A 32 8.00 4.18 2.14
CA GLY A 32 8.01 5.45 2.87
C GLY A 32 6.79 6.36 2.62
N LEU A 33 6.27 6.43 1.40
CA LEU A 33 5.13 7.31 1.07
C LEU A 33 3.81 6.83 1.68
N VAL A 34 3.59 5.51 1.80
CA VAL A 34 2.42 4.96 2.49
C VAL A 34 2.48 5.27 3.98
N HIS A 35 3.66 5.16 4.60
CA HIS A 35 3.84 5.53 6.01
C HIS A 35 3.68 7.04 6.23
N ALA A 36 4.14 7.86 5.27
CA ALA A 36 3.96 9.31 5.32
C ALA A 36 2.48 9.71 5.19
N ALA A 37 1.71 9.08 4.30
CA ALA A 37 0.27 9.34 4.17
C ALA A 37 -0.48 9.06 5.49
N ARG A 38 -0.13 7.96 6.17
CA ARG A 38 -0.67 7.62 7.50
C ARG A 38 -0.31 8.68 8.54
N ALA A 39 0.95 9.13 8.56
CA ALA A 39 1.40 10.20 9.46
C ALA A 39 0.69 11.54 9.20
N LEU A 40 0.30 11.81 7.95
CA LEU A 40 -0.50 12.98 7.54
C LEU A 40 -2.00 12.81 7.85
N GLY A 41 -2.43 11.67 8.41
CA GLY A 41 -3.82 11.40 8.75
C GLY A 41 -4.72 11.07 7.56
N ILE A 42 -4.12 10.78 6.40
CA ILE A 42 -4.83 10.43 5.18
C ILE A 42 -5.30 8.97 5.28
N PRO A 43 -6.58 8.68 4.97
CA PRO A 43 -7.05 7.30 4.87
C PRO A 43 -6.12 6.49 3.96
N THR A 44 -5.69 5.31 4.40
CA THR A 44 -4.58 4.60 3.74
C THR A 44 -4.85 3.11 3.59
N VAL A 45 -4.61 2.59 2.37
CA VAL A 45 -4.58 1.16 2.07
C VAL A 45 -3.16 0.75 1.71
N ALA A 46 -2.55 -0.06 2.58
CA ALA A 46 -1.19 -0.55 2.41
C ALA A 46 -1.20 -1.98 1.88
N VAL A 47 -0.51 -2.22 0.76
CA VAL A 47 -0.41 -3.53 0.10
C VAL A 47 0.86 -4.24 0.58
N PHE A 48 0.68 -5.42 1.14
CA PHE A 48 1.74 -6.27 1.66
C PHE A 48 1.86 -7.55 0.85
N GLY A 49 3.10 -7.92 0.56
CA GLY A 49 3.47 -9.21 0.00
C GLY A 49 4.54 -9.84 0.88
N PRO A 50 5.83 -9.61 0.61
CA PRO A 50 6.92 -10.30 1.28
C PRO A 50 7.20 -9.81 2.71
N THR A 51 6.73 -8.62 3.09
CA THR A 51 6.93 -8.02 4.42
C THR A 51 5.75 -8.32 5.37
N PRO A 52 6.01 -8.44 6.69
CA PRO A 52 4.96 -8.64 7.69
C PRO A 52 4.09 -7.39 7.81
N SER A 53 2.75 -7.53 7.74
CA SER A 53 1.85 -6.42 8.03
C SER A 53 1.59 -6.25 9.54
N ASP A 54 1.69 -7.32 10.32
CA ASP A 54 1.36 -7.38 11.74
C ASP A 54 2.34 -6.63 12.66
N VAL A 55 3.51 -6.24 12.15
CA VAL A 55 4.45 -5.35 12.84
C VAL A 55 4.01 -3.88 12.83
N HIS A 56 2.96 -3.54 12.07
CA HIS A 56 2.41 -2.19 12.00
C HIS A 56 1.08 -2.08 12.76
N LEU A 57 0.90 -0.98 13.48
CA LEU A 57 -0.37 -0.64 14.11
C LEU A 57 -1.21 0.16 13.13
N PHE A 58 -2.35 -0.37 12.70
CA PHE A 58 -3.26 0.32 11.77
C PHE A 58 -4.32 1.12 12.53
N GLY A 59 -4.49 2.38 12.14
CA GLY A 59 -5.56 3.24 12.64
C GLY A 59 -6.95 2.89 12.08
N PRO A 60 -8.02 3.54 12.56
CA PRO A 60 -9.39 3.23 12.17
C PRO A 60 -9.67 3.36 10.66
N ARG A 61 -9.00 4.29 9.98
CA ARG A 61 -9.11 4.56 8.53
C ARG A 61 -7.91 4.02 7.74
N GLU A 62 -7.25 3.01 8.29
CA GLU A 62 -6.09 2.39 7.66
C GLU A 62 -6.34 0.89 7.51
N ARG A 63 -5.91 0.29 6.39
CA ARG A 63 -6.04 -1.15 6.14
C ARG A 63 -4.77 -1.71 5.53
N ALA A 64 -4.41 -2.90 5.97
CA ALA A 64 -3.44 -3.75 5.27
C ALA A 64 -4.19 -4.70 4.33
N VAL A 65 -3.67 -4.88 3.12
CA VAL A 65 -4.17 -5.87 2.16
C VAL A 65 -3.03 -6.81 1.79
N SER A 66 -3.26 -8.11 1.95
CA SER A 66 -2.36 -9.17 1.52
C SER A 66 -3.16 -10.42 1.15
N LEU A 67 -2.52 -11.36 0.46
CA LEU A 67 -3.13 -12.67 0.15
C LEU A 67 -3.10 -13.66 1.32
N GLY A 68 -2.31 -13.41 2.36
CA GLY A 68 -2.16 -14.34 3.48
C GLY A 68 -1.63 -15.72 3.08
N LEU A 69 -0.78 -15.80 2.06
CA LEU A 69 -0.19 -17.06 1.62
C LEU A 69 0.68 -17.66 2.73
N SER A 70 0.73 -18.99 2.87
CA SER A 70 1.53 -19.67 3.89
C SER A 70 3.04 -19.41 3.79
N CYS A 71 3.53 -19.00 2.62
CA CYS A 71 4.93 -18.63 2.40
C CYS A 71 5.22 -17.14 2.69
N SER A 72 4.22 -16.36 3.10
CA SER A 72 4.31 -14.91 3.31
C SER A 72 3.86 -14.54 4.72
N PRO A 73 4.56 -13.64 5.43
CA PRO A 73 5.72 -12.87 5.00
C PRO A 73 6.99 -13.72 4.85
N CYS A 74 7.89 -13.31 3.94
CA CYS A 74 9.15 -14.01 3.68
C CYS A 74 10.25 -13.59 4.66
N THR A 75 10.39 -12.28 4.87
CA THR A 75 11.40 -11.66 5.75
C THR A 75 10.86 -10.32 6.28
N VAL A 76 11.48 -9.77 7.32
CA VAL A 76 11.07 -8.48 7.93
C VAL A 76 11.19 -7.30 6.96
N HIS A 77 12.14 -7.34 6.01
CA HIS A 77 12.39 -6.24 5.06
C HIS A 77 12.04 -6.60 3.61
N GLY A 78 11.43 -7.77 3.40
CA GLY A 78 11.26 -8.34 2.07
C GLY A 78 12.58 -8.69 1.40
N SER A 79 12.49 -9.06 0.12
CA SER A 79 13.64 -9.33 -0.74
C SER A 79 13.26 -8.99 -2.18
N GLN A 80 14.23 -8.52 -2.98
CA GLN A 80 14.00 -8.29 -4.41
C GLN A 80 13.69 -9.58 -5.18
N ARG A 81 14.07 -10.74 -4.64
CA ARG A 81 13.79 -12.06 -5.22
C ARG A 81 12.97 -12.87 -4.25
N CYS A 82 11.84 -13.39 -4.70
CA CYS A 82 11.05 -14.37 -3.97
C CYS A 82 11.89 -15.64 -3.75
N PRO A 83 12.01 -16.14 -2.52
CA PRO A 83 12.74 -17.38 -2.23
C PRO A 83 12.19 -18.61 -2.98
N LEU A 84 10.90 -18.57 -3.36
CA LEU A 84 10.20 -19.62 -4.10
C LEU A 84 10.09 -19.33 -5.61
N GLY A 85 10.65 -18.21 -6.09
CA GLY A 85 10.77 -17.90 -7.52
C GLY A 85 9.49 -17.43 -8.23
N HIS A 86 8.38 -17.19 -7.53
CA HIS A 86 7.09 -16.94 -8.17
C HIS A 86 6.40 -15.60 -7.83
N HIS A 87 6.78 -14.89 -6.76
CA HIS A 87 6.16 -13.61 -6.34
C HIS A 87 4.61 -13.53 -6.24
N ARG A 88 3.90 -14.66 -6.31
CA ARG A 88 2.44 -14.82 -6.13
C ARG A 88 1.79 -13.98 -5.03
N CYS A 89 2.48 -13.67 -3.93
CA CYS A 89 1.94 -12.79 -2.88
C CYS A 89 1.56 -11.39 -3.38
N LEU A 90 2.18 -10.91 -4.47
CA LEU A 90 1.85 -9.67 -5.17
C LEU A 90 1.25 -9.93 -6.56
N GLU A 91 1.74 -10.93 -7.30
CA GLU A 91 1.26 -11.21 -8.67
C GLU A 91 -0.18 -11.73 -8.73
N ASP A 92 -0.59 -12.56 -7.76
CA ASP A 92 -1.96 -13.11 -7.70
C ASP A 92 -2.92 -12.14 -6.98
N LEU A 93 -2.43 -11.02 -6.43
CA LEU A 93 -3.26 -10.09 -5.68
C LEU A 93 -4.06 -9.22 -6.65
N ASP A 94 -5.34 -9.57 -6.79
CA ASP A 94 -6.25 -8.89 -7.70
C ASP A 94 -6.50 -7.42 -7.32
N ALA A 95 -6.51 -6.56 -8.34
CA ALA A 95 -6.72 -5.13 -8.18
C ALA A 95 -8.13 -4.81 -7.65
N GLU A 96 -9.15 -5.60 -8.01
CA GLU A 96 -10.51 -5.38 -7.51
C GLU A 96 -10.62 -5.65 -6.01
N ARG A 97 -9.85 -6.61 -5.49
CA ARG A 97 -9.75 -6.84 -4.04
C ARG A 97 -9.20 -5.62 -3.31
N VAL A 98 -8.16 -4.99 -3.85
CA VAL A 98 -7.60 -3.75 -3.28
C VAL A 98 -8.63 -2.62 -3.39
N ALA A 99 -9.27 -2.47 -4.55
CA ALA A 99 -10.29 -1.45 -4.79
C ALA A 99 -11.50 -1.57 -3.85
N SER A 100 -11.92 -2.80 -3.50
CA SER A 100 -12.97 -3.02 -2.51
C SER A 100 -12.60 -2.46 -1.14
N VAL A 101 -11.39 -2.73 -0.67
CA VAL A 101 -10.90 -2.20 0.61
C VAL A 101 -10.77 -0.68 0.56
N CYS A 102 -10.35 -0.11 -0.57
CA CYS A 102 -10.35 1.34 -0.78
C CYS A 102 -11.74 1.96 -0.59
N ARG A 103 -12.79 1.33 -1.12
CA ARG A 103 -14.18 1.79 -0.94
C ARG A 103 -14.65 1.69 0.50
N GLU A 104 -14.27 0.63 1.22
CA GLU A 104 -14.59 0.47 2.66
C GLU A 104 -13.93 1.53 3.52
N VAL A 105 -12.69 1.92 3.19
CA VAL A 105 -11.95 2.96 3.92
C VAL A 105 -12.48 4.37 3.66
N LEU A 106 -13.06 4.60 2.49
CA LEU A 106 -13.64 5.87 2.07
C LEU A 106 -15.09 6.11 2.54
N ALA A 107 -15.80 5.05 2.93
CA ALA A 107 -17.18 5.12 3.44
C ALA A 107 -17.24 5.65 4.88
#